data_AF-A0A8J2I6A1-F1
#
_entry.id   AF-A0A8J2I6A1-F1
#
_cell.length_a   1.000
_cell.length_b   1.000
_cell.length_c   1.000
_cell.angle_alpha   90.00
_cell.angle_beta   90.00
_cell.angle_gamma   90.00
#
_symmetry.space_group_name_H-M   'P 1'
#
loop_
_entity.id
_entity.type
_entity.pdbx_description
1 polymer ?
#
loop_
_entity_poly.entity_id
_entity_poly.type
_entity_poly.pdbx_seq_one_letter_code
_entity_poly.pdbx_strand_id
1 'polypeptide(L)'
;MGNDYHRPKDVAGENRYAFTSHADSAFDVCFENIFTSSGSSKSITPRHVELDIDIGADAKDWNAISAVDKLKPVEAELRRIEEVVGEIVTEMDYLRSREQKLRDTNESTNERVKWFALGTMGMLVGLGAWQVVYLRAYFRSKHLI
;
A
#
# COMPACT_ATOMS: atom_id res chain seq x y z
N MET A 1 16.40 -21.02 1.00
CA MET A 1 15.59 -22.11 1.58
C MET A 1 14.14 -21.75 1.31
N GLY A 2 13.61 -22.18 0.17
CA GLY A 2 12.21 -21.98 -0.21
C GLY A 2 11.55 -23.35 -0.36
N ASN A 3 10.26 -23.44 -0.06
CA ASN A 3 9.50 -24.67 -0.29
C ASN A 3 9.11 -24.73 -1.77
N ASP A 4 9.51 -25.79 -2.46
CA ASP A 4 9.08 -26.06 -3.84
C ASP A 4 7.75 -26.83 -3.80
N TYR A 5 6.66 -26.21 -4.27
CA TYR A 5 5.33 -26.82 -4.28
C TYR A 5 5.09 -27.71 -5.51
N HIS A 6 5.57 -27.29 -6.68
CA HIS A 6 5.41 -28.05 -7.92
C HIS A 6 6.55 -27.79 -8.90
N ARG A 7 7.04 -28.86 -9.55
CA ARG A 7 8.06 -28.78 -10.60
C ARG A 7 7.80 -29.78 -11.73
N PRO A 8 6.78 -29.53 -12.57
CA PRO A 8 6.48 -30.39 -13.70
C PRO A 8 7.58 -30.27 -14.76
N LYS A 9 7.95 -31.38 -15.38
CA LYS A 9 8.84 -31.42 -16.55
C LYS A 9 8.00 -31.66 -17.79
N ASP A 10 8.46 -31.13 -18.93
CA ASP A 10 7.82 -31.34 -20.23
C ASP A 10 6.34 -30.90 -20.27
N VAL A 11 6.06 -29.70 -19.73
CA VAL A 11 4.71 -29.11 -19.72
C VAL A 11 4.25 -28.88 -21.16
N ALA A 12 3.23 -29.62 -21.57
CA ALA A 12 2.60 -29.52 -22.89
C ALA A 12 1.07 -29.45 -22.73
N GLY A 13 0.44 -28.51 -23.43
CA GLY A 13 -1.00 -28.25 -23.30
C GLY A 13 -1.37 -27.46 -22.04
N GLU A 14 -2.67 -27.44 -21.73
CA GLU A 14 -3.20 -26.77 -20.54
C GLU A 14 -2.97 -27.63 -19.29
N ASN A 15 -2.36 -27.06 -18.25
CA ASN A 15 -2.16 -27.70 -16.96
C ASN A 15 -2.59 -26.75 -15.85
N ARG A 16 -3.29 -27.27 -14.84
CA ARG A 16 -3.77 -26.50 -13.68
C ARG A 16 -3.24 -27.10 -12.39
N TYR A 17 -2.73 -26.25 -11.51
CA TYR A 17 -2.17 -26.65 -10.22
C TYR A 17 -2.80 -25.80 -9.13
N ALA A 18 -3.22 -26.45 -8.03
CA ALA A 18 -3.77 -25.79 -6.86
C ALA A 18 -3.02 -26.26 -5.62
N PHE A 19 -2.68 -25.32 -4.74
CA PHE A 19 -2.05 -25.60 -3.45
C PHE A 19 -2.54 -24.59 -2.40
N THR A 20 -2.48 -25.00 -1.14
CA THR A 20 -2.77 -24.11 0.00
C THR A 20 -1.47 -23.74 0.68
N SER A 21 -1.20 -22.44 0.83
CA SER A 21 -0.05 -21.94 1.55
C SER A 21 -0.20 -22.17 3.07
N HIS A 22 0.93 -22.36 3.76
CA HIS A 22 0.93 -22.47 5.23
C HIS A 22 0.92 -21.10 5.94
N ALA A 23 1.33 -20.04 5.23
CA ALA A 23 1.40 -18.68 5.72
C ALA A 23 1.30 -17.70 4.54
N ASP A 24 0.99 -16.44 4.85
CA ASP A 24 1.02 -15.34 3.88
C ASP A 24 2.47 -15.03 3.50
N SER A 25 2.89 -15.51 2.34
CA SER A 25 4.24 -15.33 1.82
C SER A 25 4.23 -15.11 0.30
N ALA A 26 5.29 -14.51 -0.22
CA ALA A 26 5.48 -14.37 -1.67
C ALA A 26 5.76 -15.74 -2.33
N PHE A 27 5.17 -15.97 -3.51
CA PHE A 27 5.38 -17.15 -4.34
C PHE A 27 5.93 -16.75 -5.70
N ASP A 28 6.95 -17.49 -6.16
CA ASP A 28 7.54 -17.29 -7.47
C ASP A 28 7.13 -18.44 -8.41
N VAL A 29 6.67 -18.10 -9.62
CA VAL A 29 6.35 -19.05 -10.68
C VAL A 29 7.37 -18.91 -11.80
N CYS A 30 8.12 -19.98 -12.06
CA CYS A 30 9.24 -19.98 -13.00
C CYS A 30 8.98 -20.92 -14.18
N PHE A 31 9.26 -20.47 -15.40
CA PHE A 31 9.25 -21.28 -16.62
C PHE A 31 10.66 -21.38 -17.20
N GLU A 32 11.18 -22.60 -17.32
CA GLU A 32 12.50 -22.87 -17.89
C GLU A 32 12.35 -23.56 -19.25
N ASN A 33 12.83 -22.93 -20.32
CA ASN A 33 12.91 -23.54 -21.64
C ASN A 33 14.33 -24.07 -21.88
N ILE A 34 14.56 -25.33 -21.54
CA ILE A 34 15.85 -26.02 -21.73
C ILE A 34 15.92 -26.70 -23.10
N PHE A 35 16.91 -26.31 -23.91
CA PHE A 35 17.15 -26.92 -25.23
C PHE A 35 18.08 -28.13 -25.10
N THR A 36 17.65 -29.30 -25.56
CA THR A 36 18.36 -30.58 -25.37
C THR A 36 19.10 -31.10 -26.61
N SER A 37 19.17 -30.35 -27.72
CA SER A 37 19.81 -30.84 -28.97
C SER A 37 21.29 -30.43 -29.10
N SER A 38 22.16 -31.45 -29.25
CA SER A 38 23.61 -31.39 -29.44
C SER A 38 24.05 -31.14 -30.90
N GLY A 39 23.20 -30.50 -31.72
CA GLY A 39 23.43 -30.31 -33.16
C GLY A 39 23.57 -28.84 -33.55
N SER A 40 24.47 -28.55 -34.48
CA SER A 40 25.00 -27.26 -34.95
C SER A 40 24.01 -26.22 -35.53
N SER A 41 22.71 -26.31 -35.22
CA SER A 41 21.69 -25.34 -35.61
C SER A 41 20.95 -24.85 -34.37
N LYS A 42 21.45 -23.77 -33.79
CA LYS A 42 20.83 -23.07 -32.65
C LYS A 42 19.65 -22.24 -33.13
N SER A 43 18.54 -22.90 -33.49
CA SER A 43 17.26 -22.20 -33.65
C SER A 43 16.54 -22.18 -32.31
N ILE A 44 16.65 -21.06 -31.59
CA ILE A 44 15.83 -20.80 -30.40
C ILE A 44 14.40 -20.59 -30.92
N THR A 45 13.55 -21.59 -30.73
CA THR A 45 12.12 -21.43 -31.01
C THR A 45 11.44 -20.84 -29.78
N PRO A 46 10.88 -19.61 -29.87
CA PRO A 46 10.12 -19.06 -28.76
C PRO A 46 8.89 -19.93 -28.51
N ARG A 47 8.59 -20.18 -27.23
CA ARG A 47 7.37 -20.85 -26.78
C ARG A 47 6.44 -19.81 -26.18
N HIS A 48 5.18 -19.80 -26.61
CA HIS A 48 4.16 -18.98 -25.99
C HIS A 48 3.62 -19.70 -24.76
N VAL A 49 3.57 -19.00 -23.64
CA VAL A 49 3.02 -19.47 -22.37
C VAL A 49 2.00 -18.44 -21.93
N GLU A 50 0.79 -18.90 -21.66
CA GLU A 50 -0.27 -18.13 -21.02
C GLU A 50 -0.36 -18.61 -19.58
N LEU A 51 -0.28 -17.68 -18.64
CA LEU A 51 -0.29 -17.96 -17.21
C LEU A 51 -1.46 -17.20 -16.59
N ASP A 52 -2.36 -17.96 -15.98
CA ASP A 52 -3.47 -17.44 -15.19
C ASP A 52 -3.27 -17.83 -13.73
N ILE A 53 -3.42 -16.89 -12.81
CA ILE A 53 -3.17 -17.09 -11.38
C ILE A 53 -4.35 -16.53 -10.58
N ASP A 54 -5.12 -17.44 -10.00
CA ASP A 54 -6.17 -17.11 -9.04
C ASP A 54 -5.63 -17.21 -7.61
N ILE A 55 -5.97 -16.25 -6.75
CA ILE A 55 -5.54 -16.20 -5.35
C ILE A 55 -6.78 -16.01 -4.46
N GLY A 56 -6.80 -16.68 -3.31
CA GLY A 56 -7.81 -16.48 -2.28
C GLY A 56 -9.18 -17.04 -2.67
N ALA A 57 -10.22 -16.22 -2.61
CA ALA A 57 -11.61 -16.62 -2.86
C ALA A 57 -11.85 -17.05 -4.31
N ASP A 58 -11.13 -16.48 -5.27
CA ASP A 58 -11.30 -16.80 -6.70
C ASP A 58 -10.66 -18.14 -7.08
N ALA A 59 -9.66 -18.60 -6.31
CA ALA A 59 -9.01 -19.91 -6.50
C ALA A 59 -9.86 -21.10 -6.01
N LYS A 60 -10.95 -20.86 -5.27
CA LYS A 60 -11.83 -21.92 -4.77
C LYS A 60 -12.86 -22.30 -5.83
N ASP A 61 -12.94 -23.60 -6.14
CA ASP A 61 -14.01 -24.13 -6.98
C ASP A 61 -15.34 -24.14 -6.20
N TRP A 62 -16.05 -23.03 -6.29
CA TRP A 62 -17.36 -22.84 -5.66
C TRP A 62 -18.41 -23.83 -6.16
N ASN A 63 -18.26 -24.35 -7.40
CA ASN A 63 -19.18 -25.36 -7.92
C ASN A 63 -19.02 -26.69 -7.19
N ALA A 64 -17.78 -27.10 -6.90
CA ALA A 64 -17.49 -28.29 -6.10
C ALA A 64 -17.96 -28.13 -4.64
N ILE A 65 -17.79 -26.95 -4.04
CA ILE A 65 -18.24 -26.67 -2.66
C ILE A 65 -19.77 -26.65 -2.57
N SER A 66 -20.45 -26.05 -3.55
CA SER A 66 -21.93 -25.99 -3.58
C SER A 66 -22.59 -27.38 -3.65
N ALA A 67 -21.92 -28.35 -4.28
CA ALA A 67 -22.39 -29.72 -4.41
C ALA A 67 -22.15 -30.57 -3.15
N VAL A 68 -21.05 -30.32 -2.43
CA VAL A 68 -20.66 -31.09 -1.23
C VAL A 68 -21.51 -30.70 -0.02
N ASP A 69 -21.87 -29.43 0.08
CA ASP A 69 -22.36 -28.87 1.35
C ASP A 69 -23.91 -28.76 1.41
N LYS A 70 -24.62 -28.92 0.28
CA LYS A 70 -26.09 -28.78 0.19
C LYS A 70 -26.64 -27.49 0.83
N LEU A 71 -25.89 -26.40 0.81
CA LEU A 71 -26.41 -25.11 1.26
C LEU A 71 -27.33 -24.51 0.18
N LYS A 72 -28.41 -23.84 0.62
CA LYS A 72 -29.26 -23.06 -0.30
C LYS A 72 -28.37 -21.99 -0.95
N PRO A 73 -28.47 -21.75 -2.27
CA PRO A 73 -27.60 -20.82 -3.00
C PRO A 73 -27.51 -19.42 -2.38
N VAL A 74 -28.55 -18.99 -1.67
CA VAL A 74 -28.62 -17.71 -0.94
C VAL A 74 -27.64 -17.63 0.25
N GLU A 75 -27.40 -18.73 0.95
CA GLU A 75 -26.52 -18.76 2.14
C GLU A 75 -25.04 -18.72 1.75
N ALA A 76 -24.70 -19.29 0.59
CA ALA A 76 -23.37 -19.19 0.00
C ALA A 76 -23.06 -17.76 -0.46
N GLU A 77 -24.01 -17.06 -1.09
CA GLU A 77 -23.85 -15.65 -1.45
C GLU A 77 -23.71 -14.74 -0.23
N LEU A 78 -24.45 -15.01 0.84
CA LEU A 78 -24.36 -14.23 2.07
C LEU A 78 -22.98 -14.33 2.73
N ARG A 79 -22.41 -15.56 2.80
CA ARG A 79 -21.03 -15.77 3.30
C ARG A 79 -19.99 -15.07 2.44
N ARG A 80 -20.16 -15.08 1.12
CA ARG A 80 -19.26 -14.36 0.20
C ARG A 80 -19.27 -12.85 0.48
N ILE A 81 -20.46 -12.26 0.66
CA ILE A 81 -20.58 -10.83 0.97
C ILE A 81 -19.99 -10.51 2.35
N GLU A 82 -20.17 -11.38 3.33
CA GLU A 82 -19.58 -11.22 4.66
C GLU A 82 -18.04 -11.19 4.61
N GLU A 83 -17.42 -12.11 3.88
CA GLU A 83 -15.96 -12.14 3.69
C GLU A 83 -15.46 -10.85 3.01
N VAL A 84 -16.12 -10.41 1.93
CA VAL A 84 -15.76 -9.16 1.21
C VAL A 84 -15.91 -7.93 2.10
N VAL A 85 -16.99 -7.84 2.88
CA VAL A 85 -17.19 -6.73 3.82
C VAL A 85 -16.14 -6.76 4.93
N GLY A 86 -15.77 -7.94 5.42
CA GLY A 86 -14.68 -8.11 6.39
C GLY A 86 -13.36 -7.53 5.87
N GLU A 87 -13.00 -7.83 4.63
CA GLU A 87 -11.81 -7.26 3.98
C GLU A 87 -11.88 -5.73 3.92
N ILE A 88 -13.00 -5.17 3.44
CA ILE A 88 -13.18 -3.71 3.33
C ILE A 88 -13.06 -3.03 4.70
N VAL A 89 -13.64 -3.60 5.76
CA VAL A 89 -13.57 -3.02 7.10
C VAL A 89 -12.12 -2.97 7.60
N THR A 90 -11.35 -4.03 7.36
CA THR A 90 -9.93 -4.05 7.74
C THR A 90 -9.11 -3.01 6.99
N GLU A 91 -9.37 -2.80 5.70
CA GLU A 91 -8.70 -1.76 4.92
C GLU A 91 -9.11 -0.34 5.38
N MET A 92 -10.40 -0.13 5.69
CA MET A 92 -10.89 1.14 6.24
C MET A 92 -10.22 1.48 7.57
N ASP A 93 -10.03 0.51 8.46
CA ASP A 93 -9.34 0.72 9.74
C ASP A 93 -7.86 1.08 9.53
N TYR A 94 -7.19 0.45 8.55
CA TYR A 94 -5.83 0.83 8.17
C TYR A 94 -5.75 2.28 7.66
N LEU A 95 -6.66 2.67 6.76
CA LEU A 95 -6.73 4.03 6.22
C LEU A 95 -7.02 5.06 7.33
N ARG A 96 -7.92 4.74 8.25
CA ARG A 96 -8.25 5.58 9.40
C ARG A 96 -7.05 5.79 10.32
N SER A 97 -6.29 4.75 10.61
CA SER A 97 -5.06 4.87 11.42
C SER A 97 -4.01 5.75 10.75
N ARG A 98 -3.87 5.67 9.43
CA ARG A 98 -2.97 6.55 8.67
C ARG A 98 -3.45 8.00 8.67
N GLU A 99 -4.74 8.23 8.48
CA GLU A 99 -5.33 9.56 8.54
C GLU A 99 -5.08 10.21 9.90
N GLN A 100 -5.33 9.49 11.00
CA GLN A 100 -5.09 9.99 12.36
C GLN A 100 -3.64 10.45 12.55
N LYS A 101 -2.66 9.62 12.16
CA LYS A 101 -1.23 9.99 12.24
C LYS A 101 -0.88 11.23 11.42
N LEU A 102 -1.45 11.34 10.21
CA LEU A 102 -1.23 12.51 9.36
C LEU A 102 -1.89 13.76 9.96
N ARG A 103 -3.07 13.62 10.57
CA ARG A 103 -3.78 14.71 11.24
C ARG A 103 -3.01 15.22 12.44
N ASP A 104 -2.52 14.32 13.30
CA ASP A 104 -1.72 14.68 14.48
C ASP A 104 -0.42 15.41 14.09
N THR A 105 0.22 14.96 13.01
CA THR A 105 1.43 15.60 12.47
C THR A 105 1.13 17.00 11.93
N ASN A 106 0.00 17.15 11.23
CA ASN A 106 -0.44 18.44 10.70
C ASN A 106 -0.78 19.42 11.83
N GLU A 107 -1.54 18.96 12.84
CA GLU A 107 -1.95 19.77 13.99
C GLU A 107 -0.74 20.26 14.79
N SER A 108 0.19 19.37 15.15
CA SER A 108 1.41 19.73 15.89
C SER A 108 2.33 20.68 15.11
N THR A 109 2.42 20.53 13.78
CA THR A 109 3.17 21.45 12.93
C THR A 109 2.51 22.82 12.89
N ASN A 110 1.19 22.85 12.70
CA ASN A 110 0.42 24.08 12.66
C ASN A 110 0.51 24.87 13.98
N GLU A 111 0.44 24.19 15.13
CA GLU A 111 0.59 24.83 16.43
C GLU A 111 1.97 25.50 16.59
N ARG A 112 3.05 24.80 16.25
CA ARG A 112 4.42 25.35 16.31
C ARG A 112 4.58 26.58 15.42
N VAL A 113 4.07 26.52 14.20
CA VAL A 113 4.12 27.64 13.24
C VAL A 113 3.31 28.84 13.75
N LYS A 114 2.13 28.60 14.34
CA LYS A 114 1.32 29.66 14.96
C LYS A 114 2.08 30.39 16.07
N TRP A 115 2.71 29.65 16.99
CA TRP A 115 3.50 30.25 18.07
C TRP A 115 4.68 31.06 17.54
N PHE A 116 5.40 30.55 16.54
CA PHE A 116 6.48 31.29 15.89
C PHE A 116 5.97 32.59 15.25
N ALA A 117 4.87 32.53 14.50
CA ALA A 117 4.27 33.69 13.85
C ALA A 117 3.81 34.77 14.85
N LEU A 118 3.17 34.36 15.95
CA LEU A 118 2.79 35.27 17.04
C LEU A 118 4.01 35.93 17.69
N GLY A 119 5.06 35.16 17.94
CA GLY A 119 6.33 35.67 18.47
C GLY A 119 6.98 36.70 17.53
N THR A 120 7.05 36.41 16.23
CA THR A 120 7.59 37.34 15.23
C THR A 120 6.76 38.61 15.14
N MET A 121 5.42 38.51 15.12
CA MET A 121 4.54 39.68 15.12
C MET A 121 4.78 40.56 16.35
N GLY A 122 4.86 39.95 17.54
CA GLY A 122 5.17 40.67 18.79
C GLY A 122 6.54 41.36 18.75
N MET A 123 7.55 40.67 18.22
CA MET A 123 8.89 41.23 18.04
C MET A 123 8.89 42.46 17.11
N LEU A 124 8.18 42.40 15.98
CA LEU A 124 8.07 43.53 15.05
C LEU A 124 7.38 44.74 15.69
N VAL A 125 6.29 44.52 16.43
CA VAL A 125 5.60 45.59 17.15
C VAL A 125 6.50 46.19 18.24
N GLY A 126 7.21 45.34 18.99
CA GLY A 126 8.15 45.78 20.02
C GLY A 126 9.31 46.62 19.45
N LEU A 127 9.90 46.18 18.34
CA LEU A 127 10.94 46.94 17.62
C LEU A 127 10.40 48.26 17.08
N GLY A 128 9.18 48.29 16.53
CA GLY A 128 8.54 49.52 16.06
C GLY A 128 8.31 50.53 17.19
N ALA A 129 7.79 50.09 18.33
CA ALA A 129 7.61 50.96 19.50
C ALA A 129 8.95 51.47 20.03
N TRP A 130 9.96 50.60 20.11
CA TRP A 130 11.32 50.98 20.50
C TRP A 130 11.91 52.04 19.56
N GLN A 131 11.78 51.85 18.25
CA GLN A 131 12.25 52.81 17.25
C GLN A 131 11.62 54.20 17.45
N VAL A 132 10.32 54.27 17.73
CA VAL A 132 9.62 55.55 17.98
C VAL A 132 10.14 56.22 19.26
N VAL A 133 10.31 55.46 20.34
CA VAL A 133 10.85 56.00 21.61
C VAL A 133 12.29 56.50 21.42
N TYR A 134 13.12 55.71 20.75
CA TYR A 134 14.51 56.08 20.45
C TYR A 134 14.59 57.38 19.64
N LEU A 135 13.83 57.49 18.56
CA LEU A 135 13.80 58.70 17.73
C LEU A 135 13.30 59.92 18.53
N ARG A 136 12.28 59.76 19.37
CA ARG A 136 11.82 60.85 20.26
C ARG A 136 12.89 61.29 21.25
N ALA A 137 13.59 60.35 21.88
CA ALA A 137 14.67 60.65 22.82
C ALA A 137 15.84 61.35 22.10
N TYR A 138 16.18 60.87 20.90
CA TYR A 138 17.22 61.44 20.07
C TYR A 138 16.93 62.91 19.69
N PHE A 139 15.72 63.22 19.20
CA PHE A 139 15.34 64.59 18.85
C PHE A 139 15.33 65.54 20.05
N ARG A 140 14.86 65.05 21.21
CA ARG A 140 14.87 65.83 22.47
C ARG A 140 16.30 66.14 22.93
N SER A 141 17.22 65.18 22.81
CA SER A 141 18.63 65.35 23.17
C SER A 141 19.34 66.35 22.26
N LYS A 142 18.94 66.43 20.98
CA LYS A 142 19.57 67.28 19.98
C LYS A 142 18.91 68.65 19.79
N HIS A 143 17.88 68.99 20.58
CA HIS A 143 17.20 70.30 20.52
C HIS A 143 16.64 70.65 19.11
N LEU A 144 16.26 69.65 18.31
CA LEU A 144 15.58 69.87 17.02
C LEU A 144 14.05 70.03 17.17
N ILE A 145 13.53 69.78 18.37
CA ILE A 145 12.15 70.05 18.82
C ILE A 145 12.18 70.47 20.29
#